data_AF-F6EXY5-F1
#
_entry.id   AF-F6EXY5-F1
#
_cell.length_a   1.000
_cell.length_b   1.000
_cell.length_c   1.000
_cell.angle_alpha   90.00
_cell.angle_beta   90.00
_cell.angle_gamma   90.00
#
_symmetry.space_group_name_H-M   'P 1'
#
loop_
_entity.id
_entity.type
_entity.pdbx_description
1 polymer ?
#
loop_
_entity_poly.entity_id
_entity_poly.type
_entity_poly.pdbx_seq_one_letter_code
_entity_poly.pdbx_strand_id
1 'polypeptide(L)'
;MARKFLYVVTGLVVLVIAALLAYRLWGMQIIRAVMVPREAFVAIAPLPANAYDDPKMWIARPDIAKDNPALWTPEGVKDGHSPEKAPEKAAVFFIHPTSYITTLGDAHWNMRLDDQESLATARRFVKNQASAFNAAGSIWAPRYRQANYGAFLTDKPAAEQSLAAAYRDVAQAFAAFLKANPQGPLILAAHSQGSHHLLRLLRERATDKGLTDRIAAVYAVGWPISVEADLPALGLPACARRDQAHCIVSWQSYAEPADPSAVIESFERKPSFTGKPHKGTHMLCTNPITGAFNGAAPASANRGTLDARDADKPTRLVPGIVPARCDTSGVLMIGQPVDMGPFTLPGNNYHVYDYALFWADVREDAKQRLSAFLKK
;
A
#
# COMPACT_ATOMS: atom_id res chain seq x y z
N MET A 1 -12.81 -51.92 -10.98
CA MET A 1 -13.13 -50.48 -11.07
C MET A 1 -12.55 -49.70 -9.90
N ALA A 2 -12.86 -50.04 -8.64
CA ALA A 2 -12.37 -49.34 -7.44
C ALA A 2 -10.83 -49.22 -7.32
N ARG A 3 -10.06 -50.26 -7.67
CA ARG A 3 -8.58 -50.23 -7.60
C ARG A 3 -7.94 -49.21 -8.57
N LYS A 4 -8.48 -49.11 -9.80
CA LYS A 4 -8.00 -48.13 -10.80
C LYS A 4 -8.35 -46.70 -10.38
N PHE A 5 -9.55 -46.51 -9.83
CA PHE A 5 -9.99 -45.23 -9.25
C PHE A 5 -9.08 -44.79 -8.10
N LEU A 6 -8.75 -45.71 -7.17
CA LEU A 6 -7.82 -45.43 -6.06
C LEU A 6 -6.43 -45.01 -6.56
N TYR A 7 -5.86 -45.67 -7.58
CA TYR A 7 -4.58 -45.24 -8.14
C TYR A 7 -4.61 -43.84 -8.76
N VAL A 8 -5.71 -43.47 -9.42
CA VAL A 8 -5.89 -42.11 -9.94
C VAL A 8 -5.96 -41.10 -8.80
N VAL A 9 -6.78 -41.36 -7.77
CA VAL A 9 -6.92 -40.48 -6.61
C VAL A 9 -5.57 -40.33 -5.86
N THR A 10 -4.87 -41.43 -5.58
CA THR A 10 -3.54 -41.38 -4.97
C THR A 10 -2.55 -40.61 -5.83
N GLY A 11 -2.56 -40.81 -7.15
CA GLY A 11 -1.73 -40.04 -8.08
C GLY A 11 -1.99 -38.54 -8.01
N LEU A 12 -3.26 -38.12 -8.00
CA LEU A 12 -3.65 -36.72 -7.85
C LEU A 12 -3.23 -36.13 -6.49
N VAL A 13 -3.39 -36.88 -5.40
CA VAL A 13 -2.96 -36.45 -4.06
C VAL A 13 -1.45 -36.27 -4.01
N VAL A 14 -0.67 -37.21 -4.55
CA VAL A 14 0.79 -37.11 -4.63
C VAL A 14 1.21 -35.89 -5.46
N LEU A 15 0.52 -35.63 -6.59
CA LEU A 15 0.79 -34.44 -7.41
C LEU A 15 0.49 -33.14 -6.66
N VAL A 16 -0.62 -33.06 -5.91
CA VAL A 16 -0.95 -31.89 -5.09
C VAL A 16 0.10 -31.69 -4.00
N ILE A 17 0.49 -32.75 -3.29
CA ILE A 17 1.53 -32.68 -2.26
C ILE A 17 2.86 -32.23 -2.87
N ALA A 18 3.25 -32.79 -4.02
CA ALA A 18 4.47 -32.42 -4.73
C ALA A 18 4.43 -30.96 -5.21
N ALA A 19 3.29 -30.48 -5.72
CA ALA A 19 3.11 -29.08 -6.13
C ALA A 19 3.16 -28.12 -4.93
N LEU A 20 2.50 -28.45 -3.82
CA LEU A 20 2.56 -27.67 -2.58
C LEU A 20 3.97 -27.63 -2.00
N LEU A 21 4.69 -28.76 -2.04
CA LEU A 21 6.09 -28.84 -1.62
C LEU A 21 6.98 -28.01 -2.55
N ALA A 22 6.78 -28.10 -3.87
CA ALA A 22 7.54 -27.33 -4.83
C ALA A 22 7.29 -25.82 -4.68
N TYR A 23 6.05 -25.40 -4.46
CA TYR A 23 5.72 -24.00 -4.15
C TYR A 23 6.29 -23.56 -2.80
N ARG A 24 6.30 -24.44 -1.80
CA ARG A 24 6.92 -24.15 -0.50
C ARG A 24 8.43 -23.95 -0.59
N LEU A 25 9.11 -24.72 -1.44
CA LEU A 25 10.58 -24.69 -1.57
C LEU A 25 11.07 -23.68 -2.62
N TRP A 26 10.34 -23.50 -3.72
CA TRP A 26 10.74 -22.68 -4.87
C TRP A 26 9.70 -21.62 -5.26
N GLY A 27 8.78 -21.26 -4.37
CA GLY A 27 7.67 -20.35 -4.65
C GLY A 27 8.12 -19.02 -5.25
N MET A 28 9.15 -18.40 -4.66
CA MET A 28 9.68 -17.13 -5.18
C MET A 28 10.31 -17.25 -6.57
N GLN A 29 10.99 -18.36 -6.87
CA GLN A 29 11.56 -18.63 -8.19
C GLN A 29 10.46 -18.85 -9.23
N ILE A 30 9.40 -19.57 -8.87
CA ILE A 30 8.22 -19.78 -9.73
C ILE A 30 7.51 -18.45 -9.99
N ILE A 31 7.24 -17.67 -8.94
CA ILE A 31 6.60 -16.35 -9.08
C ILE A 31 7.45 -15.44 -9.98
N ARG A 32 8.78 -15.41 -9.79
CA ARG A 32 9.70 -14.68 -10.69
C ARG A 32 9.59 -15.14 -12.14
N ALA A 33 9.58 -16.45 -12.38
CA ALA A 33 9.56 -17.03 -13.73
C ALA A 33 8.28 -16.70 -14.52
N VAL A 34 7.17 -16.49 -13.81
CA VAL A 34 5.86 -16.17 -14.42
C VAL A 34 5.55 -14.67 -14.41
N MET A 35 5.98 -13.91 -13.41
CA MET A 35 5.61 -12.49 -13.28
C MET A 35 6.60 -11.54 -13.97
N VAL A 36 7.88 -11.90 -14.06
CA VAL A 36 8.90 -10.98 -14.62
C VAL A 36 8.76 -10.92 -16.14
N PRO A 37 8.47 -9.74 -16.73
CA PRO A 37 8.40 -9.57 -18.17
C PRO A 37 9.70 -10.01 -18.86
N ARG A 38 9.54 -10.73 -19.99
CA ARG A 38 10.66 -11.25 -20.78
C ARG A 38 11.06 -10.33 -21.94
N GLU A 39 10.15 -9.43 -22.32
CA GLU A 39 10.40 -8.43 -23.37
C GLU A 39 11.46 -7.41 -22.94
N ALA A 40 12.08 -6.76 -23.93
CA ALA A 40 12.89 -5.58 -23.66
C ALA A 40 11.99 -4.42 -23.22
N PHE A 41 12.48 -3.57 -22.33
CA PHE A 41 11.75 -2.36 -21.96
C PHE A 41 11.66 -1.42 -23.16
N VAL A 42 10.44 -0.92 -23.43
CA VAL A 42 10.18 0.11 -24.43
C VAL A 42 9.85 1.42 -23.71
N ALA A 43 10.54 2.49 -24.08
CA ALA A 43 10.33 3.80 -23.48
C ALA A 43 8.88 4.28 -23.68
N ILE A 44 8.22 4.59 -22.58
CA ILE A 44 6.83 5.03 -22.56
C ILE A 44 6.77 6.55 -22.75
N ALA A 45 6.09 6.98 -23.81
CA ALA A 45 5.85 8.39 -24.09
C ALA A 45 5.18 9.09 -22.88
N PRO A 46 5.65 10.29 -22.49
CA PRO A 46 4.99 11.11 -21.48
C PRO A 46 3.52 11.37 -21.85
N LEU A 47 2.66 11.47 -20.84
CA LEU A 47 1.30 11.96 -21.07
C LEU A 47 1.33 13.45 -21.43
N PRO A 48 0.29 13.98 -22.11
CA PRO A 48 0.11 15.42 -22.25
C PRO A 48 0.14 16.11 -20.89
N ALA A 49 0.75 17.31 -20.78
CA ALA A 49 0.98 18.00 -19.51
C ALA A 49 -0.30 18.22 -18.67
N ASN A 50 -1.46 18.34 -19.33
CA ASN A 50 -2.78 18.54 -18.73
C ASN A 50 -3.58 17.23 -18.57
N ALA A 51 -2.99 16.05 -18.71
CA ALA A 51 -3.72 14.78 -18.69
C ALA A 51 -4.59 14.61 -17.43
N TYR A 52 -4.10 15.04 -16.26
CA TYR A 52 -4.83 14.93 -14.99
C TYR A 52 -5.85 16.06 -14.73
N ASP A 53 -6.05 16.99 -15.67
CA ASP A 53 -7.22 17.88 -15.62
C ASP A 53 -8.50 17.07 -15.93
N ASP A 54 -8.41 16.01 -16.73
CA ASP A 54 -9.54 15.11 -17.06
C ASP A 54 -9.94 14.23 -15.84
N PRO A 55 -11.20 14.31 -15.34
CA PRO A 55 -11.70 13.42 -14.29
C PRO A 55 -11.51 11.92 -14.58
N LYS A 56 -11.46 11.48 -15.85
CA LYS A 56 -11.24 10.07 -16.22
C LYS A 56 -9.84 9.53 -15.90
N MET A 57 -8.90 10.44 -15.61
CA MET A 57 -7.56 10.10 -15.12
C MET A 57 -7.52 9.93 -13.59
N TRP A 58 -8.67 9.97 -12.93
CA TRP A 58 -8.80 9.76 -11.50
C TRP A 58 -9.71 8.55 -11.22
N ILE A 59 -9.25 7.67 -10.33
CA ILE A 59 -10.08 6.61 -9.76
C ILE A 59 -11.02 7.21 -8.70
N ALA A 60 -10.51 8.17 -7.94
CA ALA A 60 -11.26 8.94 -6.96
C ALA A 60 -10.87 10.42 -7.07
N ARG A 61 -11.88 11.29 -7.05
CA ARG A 61 -11.76 12.75 -6.99
C ARG A 61 -13.04 13.30 -6.33
N PRO A 62 -13.01 14.43 -5.60
CA PRO A 62 -14.16 14.88 -4.81
C PRO A 62 -15.43 15.21 -5.61
N ASP A 63 -15.28 15.58 -6.89
CA ASP A 63 -16.38 15.86 -7.81
C ASP A 63 -16.96 14.59 -8.48
N ILE A 64 -16.32 13.43 -8.32
CA ILE A 64 -16.87 12.14 -8.72
C ILE A 64 -17.81 11.69 -7.59
N ALA A 65 -19.09 12.07 -7.67
CA ALA A 65 -20.09 11.72 -6.66
C ALA A 65 -20.66 10.30 -6.84
N LYS A 66 -20.77 9.83 -8.10
CA LYS A 66 -21.29 8.49 -8.43
C LYS A 66 -20.13 7.51 -8.61
N ASP A 67 -20.27 6.30 -8.09
CA ASP A 67 -19.33 5.19 -8.28
C ASP A 67 -17.88 5.51 -7.86
N ASN A 68 -17.69 6.42 -6.89
CA ASN A 68 -16.38 6.75 -6.35
C ASN A 68 -16.00 5.75 -5.24
N PRO A 69 -15.01 4.86 -5.47
CA PRO A 69 -14.66 3.83 -4.51
C PRO A 69 -14.13 4.40 -3.19
N ALA A 70 -13.56 5.60 -3.18
CA ALA A 70 -13.02 6.21 -1.97
C ALA A 70 -14.11 6.71 -1.00
N LEU A 71 -15.36 6.87 -1.46
CA LEU A 71 -16.49 7.26 -0.62
C LEU A 71 -17.12 6.09 0.14
N TRP A 72 -16.74 4.87 -0.19
CA TRP A 72 -17.28 3.67 0.42
C TRP A 72 -16.92 3.56 1.90
N THR A 73 -17.80 2.98 2.71
CA THR A 73 -17.54 2.58 4.10
C THR A 73 -18.11 1.19 4.38
N PRO A 74 -17.51 0.40 5.29
CA PRO A 74 -18.07 -0.87 5.71
C PRO A 74 -19.37 -0.67 6.50
N GLU A 75 -20.14 -1.75 6.62
CA GLU A 75 -21.40 -1.76 7.37
C GLU A 75 -21.18 -1.24 8.81
N GLY A 76 -22.11 -0.39 9.28
CA GLY A 76 -22.07 0.20 10.62
C GLY A 76 -21.22 1.46 10.76
N VAL A 77 -20.38 1.81 9.78
CA VAL A 77 -19.62 3.07 9.79
C VAL A 77 -20.48 4.21 9.25
N LYS A 78 -20.89 5.12 10.14
CA LYS A 78 -21.84 6.22 9.84
C LYS A 78 -21.17 7.58 9.61
N ASP A 79 -19.89 7.74 9.91
CA ASP A 79 -19.14 8.98 9.69
C ASP A 79 -18.53 9.09 8.27
N GLY A 80 -18.97 8.21 7.35
CA GLY A 80 -18.65 8.29 5.93
C GLY A 80 -19.37 9.46 5.26
N HIS A 81 -18.60 10.32 4.58
CA HIS A 81 -19.05 11.36 3.64
C HIS A 81 -20.36 12.08 4.02
N SER A 82 -20.40 12.78 5.16
CA SER A 82 -21.22 13.99 5.28
C SER A 82 -20.38 15.20 4.83
N PRO A 83 -20.52 15.67 3.58
CA PRO A 83 -19.88 16.92 3.14
C PRO A 83 -20.35 18.13 3.96
N GLU A 84 -21.53 18.08 4.57
CA GLU A 84 -22.17 19.24 5.19
C GLU A 84 -21.85 19.46 6.68
N LYS A 85 -21.14 18.54 7.37
CA LYS A 85 -21.04 18.57 8.85
C LYS A 85 -19.65 18.36 9.47
N ALA A 86 -18.55 18.31 8.70
CA ALA A 86 -17.22 18.21 9.32
C ALA A 86 -16.49 19.57 9.29
N PRO A 87 -16.10 20.13 10.44
CA PRO A 87 -15.23 21.29 10.49
C PRO A 87 -13.82 20.87 10.02
N GLU A 88 -13.35 21.47 8.94
CA GLU A 88 -11.98 21.42 8.39
C GLU A 88 -11.45 20.03 7.96
N LYS A 89 -11.63 19.71 6.67
CA LYS A 89 -11.16 18.47 6.04
C LYS A 89 -9.81 18.66 5.35
N ALA A 90 -8.94 17.66 5.42
CA ALA A 90 -7.72 17.61 4.59
C ALA A 90 -8.03 17.26 3.12
N ALA A 91 -7.14 17.64 2.22
CA ALA A 91 -7.05 16.99 0.91
C ALA A 91 -6.13 15.77 1.03
N VAL A 92 -6.63 14.60 0.63
CA VAL A 92 -5.89 13.33 0.75
C VAL A 92 -5.43 12.89 -0.63
N PHE A 93 -4.13 12.76 -0.85
CA PHE A 93 -3.57 12.16 -2.06
C PHE A 93 -3.20 10.71 -1.78
N PHE A 94 -3.93 9.77 -2.38
CA PHE A 94 -3.74 8.33 -2.18
C PHE A 94 -3.15 7.67 -3.42
N ILE A 95 -1.96 7.07 -3.31
CA ILE A 95 -1.32 6.32 -4.39
C ILE A 95 -1.52 4.82 -4.15
N HIS A 96 -2.34 4.18 -4.99
CA HIS A 96 -2.71 2.78 -4.84
C HIS A 96 -1.53 1.81 -5.08
N PRO A 97 -1.58 0.60 -4.49
CA PRO A 97 -0.56 -0.43 -4.71
C PRO A 97 -0.66 -1.03 -6.11
N THR A 98 0.27 -1.91 -6.45
CA THR A 98 0.34 -2.60 -7.73
C THR A 98 -0.98 -3.30 -8.07
N SER A 99 -1.68 -2.79 -9.07
CA SER A 99 -2.89 -3.37 -9.64
C SER A 99 -2.61 -4.09 -10.97
N TYR A 100 -1.43 -3.91 -11.56
CA TYR A 100 -1.00 -4.59 -12.76
C TYR A 100 -0.21 -5.86 -12.40
N ILE A 101 -0.93 -6.98 -12.37
CA ILE A 101 -0.43 -8.31 -11.97
C ILE A 101 -0.74 -9.28 -13.11
N THR A 102 0.02 -9.21 -14.21
CA THR A 102 -0.07 -10.16 -15.31
C THR A 102 1.06 -11.17 -15.27
N THR A 103 0.82 -12.35 -15.84
CA THR A 103 1.77 -13.48 -15.78
C THR A 103 2.04 -14.03 -17.19
N LEU A 104 3.10 -14.84 -17.29
CA LEU A 104 3.46 -15.61 -18.48
C LEU A 104 3.60 -14.71 -19.71
N GLY A 105 2.96 -15.07 -20.82
CA GLY A 105 3.05 -14.36 -22.10
C GLY A 105 2.48 -12.94 -22.07
N ASP A 106 1.61 -12.63 -21.11
CA ASP A 106 0.92 -11.34 -20.98
C ASP A 106 1.65 -10.37 -20.01
N ALA A 107 2.80 -10.79 -19.48
CA ALA A 107 3.64 -9.98 -18.61
C ALA A 107 4.39 -8.92 -19.44
N HIS A 108 3.88 -7.68 -19.46
CA HIS A 108 4.57 -6.51 -19.98
C HIS A 108 5.15 -5.65 -18.86
N TRP A 109 6.09 -4.76 -19.17
CA TRP A 109 6.72 -3.92 -18.15
C TRP A 109 5.77 -2.92 -17.49
N ASN A 110 4.81 -2.37 -18.24
CA ASN A 110 3.89 -1.38 -17.71
C ASN A 110 2.46 -1.58 -18.23
N MET A 111 1.51 -1.24 -17.37
CA MET A 111 0.08 -1.25 -17.64
C MET A 111 -0.26 -0.26 -18.76
N ARG A 112 -1.11 -0.67 -19.70
CA ARG A 112 -1.81 0.28 -20.58
C ARG A 112 -2.83 1.05 -19.76
N LEU A 113 -3.08 2.32 -20.09
CA LEU A 113 -4.06 3.09 -19.33
C LEU A 113 -5.44 2.43 -19.33
N ASP A 114 -5.87 1.86 -20.46
CA ASP A 114 -7.19 1.24 -20.69
C ASP A 114 -7.33 -0.22 -20.25
N ASP A 115 -6.35 -0.77 -19.53
CA ASP A 115 -6.39 -2.14 -19.02
C ASP A 115 -7.50 -2.34 -17.97
N GLN A 116 -8.60 -2.98 -18.36
CA GLN A 116 -9.81 -3.03 -17.54
C GLN A 116 -9.62 -3.84 -16.25
N GLU A 117 -8.86 -4.94 -16.30
CA GLU A 117 -8.63 -5.81 -15.15
C GLU A 117 -7.79 -5.09 -14.07
N SER A 118 -6.72 -4.41 -14.49
CA SER A 118 -5.88 -3.64 -13.59
C SER A 118 -6.62 -2.42 -13.03
N LEU A 119 -7.50 -1.79 -13.82
CA LEU A 119 -8.35 -0.70 -13.34
C LEU A 119 -9.39 -1.18 -12.32
N ALA A 120 -10.02 -2.33 -12.55
CA ALA A 120 -10.94 -2.94 -11.59
C ALA A 120 -10.21 -3.29 -10.27
N THR A 121 -9.00 -3.84 -10.38
CA THR A 121 -8.14 -4.12 -9.23
C THR A 121 -7.75 -2.86 -8.47
N ALA A 122 -7.33 -1.80 -9.18
CA ALA A 122 -7.01 -0.51 -8.57
C ALA A 122 -8.23 0.10 -7.85
N ARG A 123 -9.42 0.02 -8.45
CA ARG A 123 -10.68 0.45 -7.82
C ARG A 123 -10.97 -0.30 -6.54
N ARG A 124 -10.72 -1.63 -6.49
CA ARG A 124 -10.86 -2.43 -5.27
C ARG A 124 -9.87 -2.00 -4.18
N PHE A 125 -8.62 -1.71 -4.53
CA PHE A 125 -7.65 -1.18 -3.56
C PHE A 125 -8.03 0.20 -3.05
N VAL A 126 -8.47 1.12 -3.91
CA VAL A 126 -8.96 2.44 -3.47
C VAL A 126 -10.18 2.29 -2.55
N LYS A 127 -11.11 1.37 -2.87
CA LYS A 127 -12.26 1.06 -2.02
C LYS A 127 -11.84 0.56 -0.64
N ASN A 128 -10.90 -0.38 -0.56
CA ASN A 128 -10.59 -1.06 0.69
C ASN A 128 -9.49 -0.38 1.52
N GLN A 129 -8.64 0.45 0.91
CA GLN A 129 -7.51 1.10 1.56
C GLN A 129 -7.71 2.60 1.69
N ALA A 130 -7.97 3.31 0.59
CA ALA A 130 -8.10 4.77 0.62
C ALA A 130 -9.32 5.23 1.44
N SER A 131 -10.41 4.46 1.43
CA SER A 131 -11.62 4.77 2.20
C SER A 131 -11.38 4.94 3.71
N ALA A 132 -10.31 4.36 4.27
CA ALA A 132 -9.95 4.58 5.67
C ALA A 132 -9.79 6.08 5.98
N PHE A 133 -9.34 6.87 5.00
CA PHE A 133 -9.09 8.30 5.14
C PHE A 133 -10.31 9.20 4.89
N ASN A 134 -11.46 8.66 4.48
CA ASN A 134 -12.59 9.48 4.01
C ASN A 134 -13.36 10.23 5.12
N ALA A 135 -13.07 9.94 6.40
CA ALA A 135 -13.47 10.78 7.53
C ALA A 135 -12.52 11.95 7.80
N ALA A 136 -11.25 11.84 7.41
CA ALA A 136 -10.26 12.90 7.60
C ALA A 136 -10.26 13.89 6.43
N GLY A 137 -10.60 13.45 5.22
CA GLY A 137 -10.47 14.33 4.08
C GLY A 137 -11.08 13.86 2.77
N SER A 138 -11.04 14.76 1.79
CA SER A 138 -11.46 14.51 0.42
C SER A 138 -10.36 13.80 -0.35
N ILE A 139 -10.63 12.59 -0.83
CA ILE A 139 -9.61 11.70 -1.43
C ILE A 139 -9.47 11.92 -2.93
N TRP A 140 -8.22 11.99 -3.35
CA TRP A 140 -7.74 12.00 -4.72
C TRP A 140 -6.86 10.78 -4.95
N ALA A 141 -7.26 9.89 -5.86
CA ALA A 141 -6.49 8.70 -6.24
C ALA A 141 -6.33 8.66 -7.76
N PRO A 142 -5.12 8.80 -8.31
CA PRO A 142 -4.92 8.86 -9.75
C PRO A 142 -5.01 7.47 -10.39
N ARG A 143 -5.43 7.45 -11.66
CA ARG A 143 -5.15 6.35 -12.60
C ARG A 143 -3.77 6.62 -13.21
N TYR A 144 -2.86 5.65 -13.17
CA TYR A 144 -1.52 5.79 -13.74
C TYR A 144 -1.03 4.48 -14.35
N ARG A 145 -0.07 4.55 -15.29
CA ARG A 145 0.52 3.37 -15.94
C ARG A 145 1.46 2.63 -15.00
N GLN A 146 0.87 1.74 -14.20
CA GLN A 146 1.58 0.95 -13.19
C GLN A 146 2.74 0.16 -13.79
N ALA A 147 3.84 0.03 -13.03
CA ALA A 147 4.81 -1.01 -13.28
C ALA A 147 4.21 -2.36 -12.93
N ASN A 148 4.52 -3.40 -13.71
CA ASN A 148 4.10 -4.77 -13.41
C ASN A 148 4.69 -5.23 -12.08
N TYR A 149 3.97 -6.07 -11.34
CA TYR A 149 4.47 -6.70 -10.11
C TYR A 149 5.84 -7.36 -10.27
N GLY A 150 6.12 -7.95 -11.44
CA GLY A 150 7.42 -8.53 -11.80
C GLY A 150 8.59 -7.56 -11.70
N ALA A 151 8.38 -6.24 -11.80
CA ALA A 151 9.43 -5.23 -11.60
C ALA A 151 10.02 -5.27 -10.18
N PHE A 152 9.27 -5.73 -9.17
CA PHE A 152 9.78 -5.87 -7.80
C PHE A 152 10.52 -7.19 -7.54
N LEU A 153 10.56 -8.09 -8.53
CA LEU A 153 11.08 -9.44 -8.36
C LEU A 153 12.40 -9.67 -9.11
N THR A 154 12.98 -8.62 -9.70
CA THR A 154 14.19 -8.70 -10.51
C THR A 154 15.08 -7.48 -10.34
N ASP A 155 16.39 -7.64 -10.53
CA ASP A 155 17.37 -6.55 -10.50
C ASP A 155 17.71 -6.03 -11.92
N LYS A 156 16.93 -6.40 -12.95
CA LYS A 156 17.13 -5.90 -14.31
C LYS A 156 16.92 -4.38 -14.39
N PRO A 157 17.72 -3.63 -15.17
CA PRO A 157 17.51 -2.18 -15.37
C PRO A 157 16.09 -1.83 -15.86
N ALA A 158 15.47 -2.71 -16.64
CA ALA A 158 14.10 -2.58 -17.13
C ALA A 158 13.06 -2.41 -16.01
N ALA A 159 13.27 -3.01 -14.83
CA ALA A 159 12.38 -2.85 -13.69
C ALA A 159 12.39 -1.41 -13.17
N GLU A 160 13.57 -0.81 -12.99
CA GLU A 160 13.71 0.57 -12.55
C GLU A 160 13.22 1.56 -13.63
N GLN A 161 13.42 1.26 -14.91
CA GLN A 161 12.85 2.04 -16.02
C GLN A 161 11.32 2.03 -16.03
N SER A 162 10.71 0.87 -15.77
CA SER A 162 9.26 0.69 -15.64
C SER A 162 8.69 1.47 -14.44
N LEU A 163 9.32 1.34 -13.27
CA LEU A 163 8.95 2.08 -12.06
C LEU A 163 9.11 3.59 -12.26
N ALA A 164 10.17 4.03 -12.94
CA ALA A 164 10.37 5.43 -13.28
C ALA A 164 9.29 5.96 -14.24
N ALA A 165 8.81 5.14 -15.18
CA ALA A 165 7.71 5.51 -16.06
C ALA A 165 6.39 5.66 -15.29
N ALA A 166 6.07 4.72 -14.40
CA ALA A 166 4.90 4.81 -13.52
C ALA A 166 4.97 6.05 -12.61
N TYR A 167 6.16 6.34 -12.06
CA TYR A 167 6.39 7.52 -11.22
C TYR A 167 6.11 8.84 -11.94
N ARG A 168 6.44 8.96 -13.24
CA ARG A 168 6.17 10.19 -14.01
C ARG A 168 4.68 10.54 -14.00
N ASP A 169 3.83 9.54 -14.19
CA ASP A 169 2.37 9.72 -14.16
C ASP A 169 1.90 10.13 -12.74
N VAL A 170 2.43 9.50 -11.68
CA VAL A 170 2.13 9.88 -10.27
C VAL A 170 2.55 11.32 -9.95
N ALA A 171 3.76 11.72 -10.36
CA ALA A 171 4.27 13.07 -10.13
C ALA A 171 3.42 14.13 -10.86
N GLN A 172 2.95 13.81 -12.07
CA GLN A 172 2.05 14.67 -12.83
C GLN A 172 0.66 14.77 -12.18
N ALA A 173 0.12 13.65 -11.70
CA ALA A 173 -1.12 13.64 -10.93
C ALA A 173 -1.02 14.48 -9.66
N PHE A 174 0.11 14.37 -8.94
CA PHE A 174 0.34 15.13 -7.74
C PHE A 174 0.40 16.64 -8.01
N ALA A 175 1.00 17.06 -9.12
CA ALA A 175 1.00 18.47 -9.53
C ALA A 175 -0.44 18.98 -9.77
N ALA A 176 -1.28 18.19 -10.45
CA ALA A 176 -2.70 18.53 -10.64
C ALA A 176 -3.49 18.55 -9.31
N PHE A 177 -3.19 17.62 -8.39
CA PHE A 177 -3.74 17.60 -7.04
C PHE A 177 -3.40 18.88 -6.27
N LEU A 178 -2.14 19.32 -6.27
CA LEU A 178 -1.74 20.57 -5.60
C LEU A 178 -2.36 21.81 -6.23
N LYS A 179 -2.51 21.83 -7.57
CA LYS A 179 -3.23 22.90 -8.28
C LYS A 179 -4.70 22.97 -7.86
N ALA A 180 -5.35 21.83 -7.69
CA ALA A 180 -6.75 21.75 -7.25
C ALA A 180 -6.92 22.02 -5.74
N ASN A 181 -5.86 21.83 -4.94
CA ASN A 181 -5.85 22.04 -3.50
C ASN A 181 -4.71 23.01 -3.15
N PRO A 182 -4.82 24.31 -3.51
CA PRO A 182 -3.73 25.26 -3.33
C PRO A 182 -3.47 25.60 -1.85
N GLN A 183 -4.44 25.34 -0.97
CA GLN A 183 -4.39 25.67 0.46
C GLN A 183 -4.92 24.53 1.33
N GLY A 184 -4.74 24.68 2.64
CA GLY A 184 -5.25 23.74 3.64
C GLY A 184 -4.37 22.50 3.84
N PRO A 185 -4.72 21.69 4.86
CA PRO A 185 -3.94 20.52 5.26
C PRO A 185 -3.98 19.41 4.22
N LEU A 186 -2.87 18.68 4.13
CA LEU A 186 -2.67 17.56 3.23
C LEU A 186 -2.42 16.29 4.04
N ILE A 187 -3.02 15.17 3.61
CA ILE A 187 -2.60 13.83 4.01
C ILE A 187 -2.10 13.13 2.76
N LEU A 188 -0.89 12.59 2.81
CA LEU A 188 -0.34 11.81 1.71
C LEU A 188 -0.31 10.34 2.13
N ALA A 189 -0.95 9.47 1.38
CA ALA A 189 -1.10 8.07 1.75
C ALA A 189 -0.82 7.16 0.54
N ALA A 190 -0.29 5.98 0.80
CA ALA A 190 -0.01 5.03 -0.25
C ALA A 190 0.19 3.61 0.29
N HIS A 191 0.21 2.65 -0.62
CA HIS A 191 0.57 1.27 -0.32
C HIS A 191 1.55 0.70 -1.34
N SER A 192 2.52 -0.12 -0.92
CA SER A 192 3.40 -0.91 -1.80
C SER A 192 4.08 -0.06 -2.89
N GLN A 193 3.86 -0.33 -4.19
CA GLN A 193 4.35 0.49 -5.32
C GLN A 193 4.00 1.98 -5.14
N GLY A 194 2.80 2.28 -4.65
CA GLY A 194 2.41 3.64 -4.36
C GLY A 194 3.29 4.27 -3.28
N SER A 195 3.65 3.52 -2.24
CA SER A 195 4.55 3.99 -1.17
C SER A 195 5.97 4.20 -1.69
N HIS A 196 6.47 3.33 -2.56
CA HIS A 196 7.72 3.56 -3.28
C HIS A 196 7.71 4.90 -4.04
N HIS A 197 6.62 5.20 -4.77
CA HIS A 197 6.45 6.47 -5.46
C HIS A 197 6.27 7.66 -4.50
N LEU A 198 5.52 7.49 -3.41
CA LEU A 198 5.30 8.52 -2.39
C LEU A 198 6.61 8.95 -1.74
N LEU A 199 7.48 7.99 -1.38
CA LEU A 199 8.76 8.27 -0.75
C LEU A 199 9.70 9.02 -1.70
N ARG A 200 9.73 8.63 -2.99
CA ARG A 200 10.46 9.38 -4.01
C ARG A 200 9.94 10.81 -4.14
N LEU A 201 8.62 10.97 -4.18
CA LEU A 201 7.96 12.28 -4.27
C LEU A 201 8.29 13.17 -3.07
N LEU A 202 8.21 12.64 -1.85
CA LEU A 202 8.57 13.35 -0.62
C LEU A 202 10.02 13.79 -0.63
N ARG A 203 10.95 12.92 -1.03
CA ARG A 203 12.37 13.25 -1.18
C ARG A 203 12.59 14.39 -2.18
N GLU A 204 11.99 14.29 -3.37
CA GLU A 204 12.12 15.31 -4.43
C GLU A 204 11.51 16.66 -4.00
N ARG A 205 10.59 16.67 -3.03
CA ARG A 205 9.91 17.87 -2.52
C ARG A 205 10.29 18.26 -1.09
N ALA A 206 11.31 17.63 -0.49
CA ALA A 206 11.64 17.82 0.93
C ALA A 206 12.02 19.28 1.29
N THR A 207 12.46 20.06 0.30
CA THR A 207 12.83 21.48 0.46
C THR A 207 11.70 22.45 0.12
N ASP A 208 10.57 21.97 -0.41
CA ASP A 208 9.40 22.78 -0.73
C ASP A 208 8.59 23.04 0.55
N LYS A 209 8.93 24.11 1.28
CA LYS A 209 8.26 24.49 2.54
C LYS A 209 6.77 24.78 2.36
N GLY A 210 6.38 25.35 1.21
CA GLY A 210 4.99 25.59 0.89
C GLY A 210 4.17 24.30 0.82
N LEU A 211 4.78 23.19 0.42
CA LEU A 211 4.19 21.86 0.49
C LEU A 211 4.34 21.23 1.88
N THR A 212 5.57 21.12 2.40
CA THR A 212 5.85 20.31 3.59
C THR A 212 5.09 20.81 4.80
N ASP A 213 4.97 22.13 4.96
CA ASP A 213 4.33 22.74 6.13
C ASP A 213 2.81 22.48 6.15
N ARG A 214 2.23 22.09 5.01
CA ARG A 214 0.81 21.70 4.88
C ARG A 214 0.57 20.23 5.17
N ILE A 215 1.60 19.39 5.27
CA ILE A 215 1.45 17.95 5.48
C ILE A 215 1.09 17.67 6.95
N ALA A 216 -0.14 17.23 7.17
CA ALA A 216 -0.63 16.78 8.46
C ALA A 216 -0.12 15.38 8.82
N ALA A 217 -0.02 14.46 7.84
CA ALA A 217 0.52 13.12 8.04
C ALA A 217 0.89 12.45 6.71
N VAL A 218 1.85 11.53 6.75
CA VAL A 218 2.21 10.64 5.65
C VAL A 218 2.02 9.18 6.06
N TYR A 219 1.35 8.40 5.22
CA TYR A 219 1.17 6.96 5.37
C TYR A 219 1.84 6.23 4.20
N ALA A 220 3.08 5.77 4.38
CA ALA A 220 3.85 5.07 3.35
C ALA A 220 3.83 3.55 3.58
N VAL A 221 2.63 2.97 3.70
CA VAL A 221 2.39 1.60 4.17
C VAL A 221 2.90 0.55 3.18
N GLY A 222 3.32 -0.61 3.68
CA GLY A 222 3.79 -1.71 2.84
C GLY A 222 5.12 -1.41 2.13
N TRP A 223 5.93 -0.50 2.68
CA TRP A 223 7.26 -0.21 2.12
C TRP A 223 8.29 0.04 3.22
N PRO A 224 9.47 -0.59 3.15
CA PRO A 224 10.52 -0.37 4.14
C PRO A 224 11.10 1.05 4.01
N ILE A 225 11.38 1.66 5.16
CA ILE A 225 12.03 2.98 5.27
C ILE A 225 13.13 2.85 6.31
N SER A 226 14.37 3.13 5.95
CA SER A 226 15.45 3.19 6.94
C SER A 226 15.31 4.44 7.81
N VAL A 227 15.35 4.26 9.13
CA VAL A 227 15.37 5.37 10.09
C VAL A 227 16.63 6.21 9.91
N GLU A 228 17.77 5.59 9.62
CA GLU A 228 19.07 6.26 9.52
C GLU A 228 19.43 6.72 8.10
N ALA A 229 18.99 5.99 7.08
CA ALA A 229 19.45 6.17 5.70
C ALA A 229 18.41 6.78 4.75
N ASP A 230 17.11 6.71 5.09
CA ASP A 230 16.04 7.26 4.25
C ASP A 230 15.28 8.41 4.91
N LEU A 231 14.79 8.20 6.14
CA LEU A 231 13.93 9.14 6.86
C LEU A 231 14.51 10.58 6.93
N PRO A 232 15.83 10.80 7.15
CA PRO A 232 16.39 12.15 7.19
C PRO A 232 16.24 12.94 5.88
N ALA A 233 16.08 12.25 4.74
CA ALA A 233 15.94 12.87 3.42
C ALA A 233 14.47 13.16 3.04
N LEU A 234 13.49 12.76 3.86
CA LEU A 234 12.06 12.90 3.57
C LEU A 234 11.43 14.19 4.11
N GLY A 235 12.18 14.97 4.90
CA GLY A 235 11.72 16.25 5.46
C GLY A 235 10.69 16.13 6.59
N LEU A 236 10.41 14.92 7.08
CA LEU A 236 9.43 14.64 8.12
C LEU A 236 9.97 13.57 9.09
N PRO A 237 9.73 13.68 10.41
CA PRO A 237 10.11 12.66 11.37
C PRO A 237 9.15 11.46 11.34
N ALA A 238 9.56 10.34 11.95
CA ALA A 238 8.64 9.26 12.28
C ALA A 238 7.63 9.72 13.35
N CYS A 239 6.41 9.19 13.30
CA CYS A 239 5.39 9.51 14.30
C CYS A 239 5.68 8.82 15.64
N ALA A 240 5.88 9.58 16.71
CA ALA A 240 6.13 9.07 18.07
C ALA A 240 4.87 8.77 18.87
N ARG A 241 3.73 9.35 18.49
CA ARG A 241 2.43 9.16 19.13
C ARG A 241 1.28 9.43 18.15
N ARG A 242 0.09 8.93 18.48
CA ARG A 242 -1.12 9.02 17.63
C ARG A 242 -1.56 10.44 17.31
N ASP A 243 -1.42 11.33 18.29
CA ASP A 243 -1.79 12.75 18.22
C ASP A 243 -0.61 13.67 17.83
N GLN A 244 0.42 13.12 17.20
CA GLN A 244 1.47 13.90 16.54
C GLN A 244 1.11 14.11 15.07
N ALA A 245 0.96 15.37 14.67
CA ALA A 245 0.90 15.76 13.27
C ALA A 245 2.31 15.97 12.68
N HIS A 246 2.37 16.11 11.35
CA HIS A 246 3.56 16.43 10.58
C HIS A 246 4.65 15.36 10.77
N CYS A 247 4.29 14.11 10.49
CA CYS A 247 5.15 12.95 10.63
C CYS A 247 4.77 11.83 9.65
N ILE A 248 5.64 10.82 9.54
CA ILE A 248 5.49 9.66 8.67
C ILE A 248 5.20 8.40 9.49
N VAL A 249 4.28 7.58 9.00
CA VAL A 249 4.06 6.20 9.43
C VAL A 249 4.31 5.21 8.28
N SER A 250 4.83 4.03 8.62
CA SER A 250 4.94 2.87 7.73
C SER A 250 4.98 1.59 8.56
N TRP A 251 4.48 0.50 7.99
CA TRP A 251 4.59 -0.85 8.53
C TRP A 251 4.45 -1.87 7.39
N GLN A 252 4.89 -3.10 7.65
CA GLN A 252 4.68 -4.27 6.79
C GLN A 252 4.26 -5.44 7.69
N SER A 253 3.08 -6.02 7.45
CA SER A 253 2.47 -7.00 8.36
C SER A 253 2.92 -8.44 8.10
N TYR A 254 3.31 -9.15 9.16
CA TYR A 254 3.69 -10.56 9.14
C TYR A 254 3.07 -11.34 10.30
N ALA A 255 2.64 -12.58 10.06
CA ALA A 255 2.21 -13.52 11.10
C ALA A 255 3.35 -14.48 11.49
N GLU A 256 3.22 -15.11 12.65
CA GLU A 256 4.18 -16.07 13.18
C GLU A 256 4.00 -17.48 12.58
N PRO A 257 5.08 -18.20 12.25
CA PRO A 257 6.47 -17.72 12.15
C PRO A 257 6.65 -16.82 10.91
N ALA A 258 7.25 -15.65 11.09
CA ALA A 258 7.50 -14.71 10.00
C ALA A 258 8.81 -15.02 9.28
N ASP A 259 8.82 -14.87 7.96
CA ASP A 259 10.03 -14.88 7.14
C ASP A 259 10.09 -13.62 6.25
N PRO A 260 10.64 -12.51 6.76
CA PRO A 260 10.79 -11.26 6.02
C PRO A 260 12.07 -11.20 5.17
N SER A 261 12.85 -12.29 5.08
CA SER A 261 14.20 -12.30 4.49
C SER A 261 14.22 -11.73 3.06
N ALA A 262 13.29 -12.13 2.20
CA ALA A 262 13.23 -11.65 0.82
C ALA A 262 13.02 -10.13 0.71
N VAL A 263 12.25 -9.53 1.63
CA VAL A 263 12.03 -8.08 1.67
C VAL A 263 13.27 -7.37 2.20
N ILE A 264 13.86 -7.87 3.28
CA ILE A 264 15.08 -7.31 3.88
C ILE A 264 16.23 -7.36 2.89
N GLU A 265 16.48 -8.49 2.23
CA GLU A 265 17.55 -8.63 1.23
C GLU A 265 17.35 -7.67 0.04
N SER A 266 16.10 -7.52 -0.43
CA SER A 266 15.77 -6.59 -1.51
C SER A 266 16.03 -5.14 -1.10
N PHE A 267 15.61 -4.78 0.13
CA PHE A 267 15.83 -3.48 0.72
C PHE A 267 17.33 -3.18 0.86
N GLU A 268 18.10 -4.09 1.46
CA GLU A 268 19.54 -3.89 1.73
C GLU A 268 20.40 -3.73 0.46
N ARG A 269 19.95 -4.27 -0.69
CA ARG A 269 20.65 -4.12 -1.98
C ARG A 269 20.42 -2.78 -2.65
N LYS A 270 19.33 -2.07 -2.35
CA LYS A 270 18.99 -0.82 -3.03
C LYS A 270 19.73 0.37 -2.40
N PRO A 271 20.00 1.42 -3.18
CA PRO A 271 20.57 2.64 -2.63
C PRO A 271 19.54 3.38 -1.76
N SER A 272 19.98 3.95 -0.64
CA SER A 272 19.14 4.80 0.22
C SER A 272 19.01 6.23 -0.31
N PHE A 273 18.14 7.01 0.32
CA PHE A 273 17.93 8.40 -0.05
C PHE A 273 19.05 9.34 0.38
N THR A 274 19.87 8.95 1.35
CA THR A 274 21.04 9.72 1.81
C THR A 274 22.36 9.23 1.21
N GLY A 275 22.36 8.11 0.47
CA GLY A 275 23.55 7.46 -0.06
C GLY A 275 24.27 6.54 0.94
N LYS A 276 23.84 6.50 2.21
CA LYS A 276 24.29 5.50 3.18
C LYS A 276 23.75 4.10 2.81
N PRO A 277 24.44 3.00 3.12
CA PRO A 277 23.88 1.68 2.90
C PRO A 277 22.66 1.43 3.78
N HIS A 278 21.67 0.68 3.28
CA HIS A 278 20.55 0.18 4.09
C HIS A 278 20.97 -0.94 5.05
N LYS A 279 22.00 -1.72 4.68
CA LYS A 279 22.53 -2.79 5.50
C LYS A 279 22.97 -2.28 6.88
N GLY A 280 22.49 -2.92 7.94
CA GLY A 280 22.78 -2.55 9.33
C GLY A 280 22.00 -1.33 9.84
N THR A 281 20.97 -0.88 9.11
CA THR A 281 20.04 0.18 9.55
C THR A 281 18.71 -0.42 10.01
N HIS A 282 17.91 0.37 10.71
CA HIS A 282 16.62 -0.09 11.23
C HIS A 282 15.48 0.30 10.29
N MET A 283 14.60 -0.65 9.98
CA MET A 283 13.36 -0.36 9.26
C MET A 283 12.36 0.30 10.21
N LEU A 284 11.75 1.40 9.78
CA LEU A 284 10.66 2.05 10.48
C LEU A 284 9.46 1.10 10.57
N CYS A 285 9.03 0.82 11.80
CA CYS A 285 7.77 0.15 12.09
C CYS A 285 6.88 1.05 12.94
N THR A 286 5.70 1.37 12.44
CA THR A 286 4.62 2.01 13.19
C THR A 286 3.62 0.97 13.59
N ASN A 287 3.26 0.92 14.87
CA ASN A 287 2.14 0.10 15.32
C ASN A 287 0.82 0.84 15.01
N PRO A 288 -0.02 0.35 14.08
CA PRO A 288 -1.22 1.06 13.65
C PRO A 288 -2.29 1.16 14.75
N ILE A 289 -2.28 0.27 15.75
CA ILE A 289 -3.22 0.33 16.88
C ILE A 289 -2.85 1.49 17.81
N THR A 290 -1.56 1.70 18.07
CA THR A 290 -1.09 2.79 18.96
C THR A 290 -0.84 4.10 18.23
N GLY A 291 -0.62 4.07 16.91
CA GLY A 291 -0.23 5.23 16.11
C GLY A 291 1.18 5.74 16.41
N ALA A 292 2.07 4.90 16.93
CA ALA A 292 3.43 5.27 17.31
C ALA A 292 4.46 4.35 16.66
N PHE A 293 5.67 4.86 16.42
CA PHE A 293 6.81 4.03 16.05
C PHE A 293 7.10 3.05 17.20
N ASN A 294 7.44 1.81 16.84
CA ASN A 294 7.64 0.69 17.74
C ASN A 294 6.41 0.35 18.62
N GLY A 295 6.62 -0.47 19.65
CA GLY A 295 5.61 -0.81 20.64
C GLY A 295 4.75 -2.03 20.29
N ALA A 296 3.88 -2.39 21.24
CA ALA A 296 2.99 -3.52 21.17
C ALA A 296 1.58 -3.14 21.64
N ALA A 297 0.57 -3.75 21.03
CA ALA A 297 -0.82 -3.62 21.45
C ALA A 297 -1.52 -4.99 21.35
N PRO A 298 -2.34 -5.35 22.34
CA PRO A 298 -3.11 -6.59 22.31
C PRO A 298 -4.22 -6.50 21.25
N ALA A 299 -4.71 -7.65 20.81
CA ALA A 299 -5.78 -7.74 19.81
C ALA A 299 -7.03 -6.98 20.26
N SER A 300 -7.36 -7.03 21.56
CA SER A 300 -8.49 -6.31 22.17
C SER A 300 -8.46 -4.79 22.00
N ALA A 301 -7.30 -4.20 21.68
CA ALA A 301 -7.16 -2.78 21.40
C ALA A 301 -7.38 -2.43 19.91
N ASN A 302 -7.38 -3.41 19.01
CA ASN A 302 -7.67 -3.20 17.58
C ASN A 302 -9.14 -2.80 17.40
N ARG A 303 -9.36 -1.61 16.83
CA ARG A 303 -10.68 -1.01 16.63
C ARG A 303 -11.51 -1.70 15.56
N GLY A 304 -10.89 -2.46 14.66
CA GLY A 304 -11.60 -3.13 13.59
C GLY A 304 -10.73 -3.52 12.41
N THR A 305 -10.62 -4.82 12.19
CA THR A 305 -10.16 -5.45 10.96
C THR A 305 -11.26 -5.44 9.92
N LEU A 306 -10.96 -5.04 8.68
CA LEU A 306 -11.88 -5.05 7.56
C LEU A 306 -12.03 -6.46 6.99
N ASP A 307 -13.17 -7.10 7.23
CA ASP A 307 -13.48 -8.44 6.72
C ASP A 307 -14.23 -8.35 5.38
N ALA A 308 -13.47 -8.52 4.30
CA ALA A 308 -13.95 -8.48 2.91
C ALA A 308 -13.82 -9.84 2.19
N ARG A 309 -13.80 -10.95 2.94
CA ARG A 309 -13.58 -12.30 2.40
C ARG A 309 -14.79 -12.85 1.64
N ASP A 310 -15.97 -12.56 2.14
CA ASP A 310 -17.23 -13.06 1.59
C ASP A 310 -17.82 -12.01 0.65
N ALA A 311 -17.81 -12.30 -0.64
CA ALA A 311 -18.33 -11.38 -1.67
C ALA A 311 -19.86 -11.26 -1.64
N ASP A 312 -20.55 -12.25 -1.07
CA ASP A 312 -22.02 -12.31 -0.99
C ASP A 312 -22.55 -11.63 0.29
N LYS A 313 -21.66 -11.23 1.20
CA LYS A 313 -22.02 -10.53 2.43
C LYS A 313 -21.50 -9.09 2.47
N PRO A 314 -22.19 -8.19 3.18
CA PRO A 314 -21.64 -6.87 3.46
C PRO A 314 -20.28 -6.97 4.16
N THR A 315 -19.30 -6.22 3.65
CA THR A 315 -18.02 -6.06 4.32
C THR A 315 -18.21 -5.35 5.66
N ARG A 316 -17.67 -5.93 6.73
CA ARG A 316 -17.84 -5.45 8.12
C ARG A 316 -16.51 -5.25 8.81
N LEU A 317 -16.54 -4.54 9.93
CA LEU A 317 -15.40 -4.43 10.84
C LEU A 317 -15.50 -5.51 11.93
N VAL A 318 -14.40 -6.21 12.16
CA VAL A 318 -14.25 -7.20 13.23
C VAL A 318 -13.21 -6.66 14.22
N PRO A 319 -13.63 -6.11 15.37
CA PRO A 319 -12.71 -5.61 16.38
C PRO A 319 -12.07 -6.76 17.16
N GLY A 320 -10.94 -6.49 17.82
CA GLY A 320 -10.44 -7.40 18.86
C GLY A 320 -9.67 -8.64 18.39
N ILE A 321 -9.46 -8.84 17.09
CA ILE A 321 -8.96 -10.12 16.55
C ILE A 321 -7.48 -10.14 16.14
N VAL A 322 -6.88 -8.99 15.86
CA VAL A 322 -5.50 -8.90 15.36
C VAL A 322 -4.67 -8.02 16.30
N PRO A 323 -3.67 -8.56 17.02
CA PRO A 323 -2.70 -7.75 17.78
C PRO A 323 -1.69 -7.09 16.83
N ALA A 324 -0.85 -6.22 17.38
CA ALA A 324 0.23 -5.61 16.61
C ALA A 324 1.46 -5.41 17.50
N ARG A 325 2.64 -5.83 17.04
CA ARG A 325 3.92 -5.59 17.71
C ARG A 325 5.01 -5.36 16.68
N CYS A 326 5.71 -4.23 16.76
CA CYS A 326 6.93 -4.05 15.99
C CYS A 326 8.02 -4.96 16.53
N ASP A 327 8.64 -5.76 15.66
CA ASP A 327 9.78 -6.59 16.05
C ASP A 327 11.12 -5.85 15.85
N THR A 328 12.21 -6.53 16.17
CA THR A 328 13.57 -5.99 16.02
C THR A 328 14.05 -5.93 14.58
N SER A 329 13.44 -6.67 13.65
CA SER A 329 13.74 -6.55 12.22
C SER A 329 13.08 -5.32 11.60
N GLY A 330 12.07 -4.74 12.27
CA GLY A 330 11.32 -3.57 11.82
C GLY A 330 10.09 -3.94 11.00
N VAL A 331 9.62 -5.18 11.10
CA VAL A 331 8.30 -5.58 10.57
C VAL A 331 7.24 -5.59 11.68
N LEU A 332 5.97 -5.52 11.28
CA LEU A 332 4.83 -5.53 12.18
C LEU A 332 4.31 -6.96 12.35
N MET A 333 4.54 -7.53 13.53
CA MET A 333 4.03 -8.85 13.90
C MET A 333 2.57 -8.78 14.29
N ILE A 334 1.75 -9.63 13.66
CA ILE A 334 0.30 -9.73 13.90
C ILE A 334 -0.07 -10.93 14.78
N GLY A 335 0.91 -11.60 15.39
CA GLY A 335 0.71 -12.82 16.17
C GLY A 335 0.46 -14.02 15.27
N GLN A 336 -0.46 -14.90 15.66
CA GLN A 336 -0.79 -16.11 14.90
C GLN A 336 -1.47 -15.78 13.57
N PRO A 337 -1.34 -16.65 12.55
CA PRO A 337 -2.02 -16.45 11.27
C PRO A 337 -3.53 -16.26 11.44
N VAL A 338 -4.09 -15.27 10.74
CA VAL A 338 -5.53 -14.98 10.72
C VAL A 338 -6.02 -15.16 9.29
N ASP A 339 -7.15 -15.83 9.11
CA ASP A 339 -7.72 -15.97 7.77
C ASP A 339 -8.25 -14.62 7.26
N MET A 340 -7.53 -14.04 6.30
CA MET A 340 -7.89 -12.83 5.55
C MET A 340 -8.26 -13.14 4.09
N GLY A 341 -8.33 -14.42 3.72
CA GLY A 341 -8.47 -14.89 2.34
C GLY A 341 -7.16 -15.32 1.68
N PRO A 342 -7.14 -15.46 0.34
CA PRO A 342 -6.13 -16.24 -0.36
C PRO A 342 -4.85 -15.48 -0.70
N PHE A 343 -4.72 -14.20 -0.33
CA PHE A 343 -3.65 -13.32 -0.81
C PHE A 343 -2.49 -13.16 0.17
N THR A 344 -2.38 -14.02 1.18
CA THR A 344 -1.21 -14.09 2.04
C THR A 344 -0.01 -14.57 1.22
N LEU A 345 1.06 -13.77 1.22
CA LEU A 345 2.28 -14.03 0.47
C LEU A 345 3.19 -15.02 1.20
N PRO A 346 4.16 -15.65 0.51
CA PRO A 346 5.16 -16.51 1.14
C PRO A 346 5.84 -15.85 2.35
N GLY A 347 6.18 -16.66 3.35
CA GLY A 347 6.81 -16.19 4.60
C GLY A 347 5.83 -15.62 5.64
N ASN A 348 4.55 -16.00 5.57
CA ASN A 348 3.46 -15.43 6.38
C ASN A 348 3.37 -13.92 6.26
N ASN A 349 3.55 -13.42 5.03
CA ASN A 349 3.54 -11.99 4.72
C ASN A 349 2.11 -11.54 4.36
N TYR A 350 1.54 -10.66 5.17
CA TYR A 350 0.18 -10.12 5.05
C TYR A 350 0.14 -8.77 4.32
N HIS A 351 1.18 -8.42 3.55
CA HIS A 351 1.32 -7.14 2.84
C HIS A 351 0.07 -6.69 2.08
N VAL A 352 -0.64 -7.57 1.38
CA VAL A 352 -1.90 -7.24 0.67
C VAL A 352 -2.99 -6.70 1.62
N TYR A 353 -2.92 -7.09 2.90
CA TYR A 353 -3.87 -6.80 3.96
C TYR A 353 -3.41 -5.72 4.95
N ASP A 354 -2.26 -5.06 4.73
CA ASP A 354 -1.69 -4.09 5.70
C ASP A 354 -2.71 -3.05 6.19
N TYR A 355 -3.53 -2.50 5.28
CA TYR A 355 -4.62 -1.59 5.62
C TYR A 355 -5.85 -2.31 6.18
N ALA A 356 -6.21 -3.48 5.63
CA ALA A 356 -7.40 -4.21 6.04
C ALA A 356 -7.31 -4.69 7.48
N LEU A 357 -6.14 -5.15 7.93
CA LEU A 357 -5.89 -5.60 9.31
C LEU A 357 -6.17 -4.54 10.37
N PHE A 358 -6.09 -3.25 10.00
CA PHE A 358 -6.15 -2.12 10.94
C PHE A 358 -7.01 -0.96 10.40
N TRP A 359 -8.00 -1.24 9.55
CA TRP A 359 -8.73 -0.20 8.81
C TRP A 359 -9.36 0.85 9.72
N ALA A 360 -10.00 0.42 10.81
CA ALA A 360 -10.64 1.32 11.77
C ALA A 360 -9.61 2.13 12.57
N ASP A 361 -8.44 1.54 12.85
CA ASP A 361 -7.35 2.21 13.54
C ASP A 361 -6.68 3.28 12.69
N VAL A 362 -6.44 3.00 11.41
CA VAL A 362 -5.94 3.97 10.42
C VAL A 362 -6.91 5.14 10.27
N ARG A 363 -8.22 4.86 10.18
CA ARG A 363 -9.26 5.90 10.10
C ARG A 363 -9.21 6.85 11.29
N GLU A 364 -9.11 6.30 12.49
CA GLU A 364 -9.06 7.10 13.71
C GLU A 364 -7.73 7.84 13.87
N ASP A 365 -6.61 7.21 13.52
CA ASP A 365 -5.29 7.83 13.51
C ASP A 365 -5.23 9.05 12.57
N ALA A 366 -5.76 8.94 11.35
CA ALA A 366 -5.82 10.05 10.39
C ALA A 366 -6.63 11.24 10.91
N LYS A 367 -7.77 10.98 11.57
CA LYS A 367 -8.59 12.04 12.19
C LYS A 367 -7.84 12.73 13.33
N GLN A 368 -7.17 11.97 14.19
CA GLN A 368 -6.43 12.53 15.32
C GLN A 368 -5.23 13.36 14.88
N ARG A 369 -4.46 12.90 13.89
CA ARG A 369 -3.33 13.66 13.33
C ARG A 369 -3.79 14.94 12.64
N LEU A 370 -4.88 14.89 11.88
CA LEU A 370 -5.45 16.10 11.28
C LEU A 370 -5.92 17.09 12.35
N SER A 371 -6.65 16.61 13.37
CA SER A 371 -7.07 17.46 14.49
C SER A 371 -5.88 18.07 15.23
N ALA A 372 -4.80 17.32 15.44
CA ALA A 372 -3.57 17.84 16.04
C ALA A 372 -2.86 18.86 15.14
N PHE A 373 -2.96 18.73 13.82
CA PHE A 373 -2.40 19.67 12.86
C PHE A 373 -3.13 21.02 12.89
N LEU A 374 -4.47 20.99 12.91
CA LEU A 374 -5.34 22.17 12.89
C LEU A 374 -5.35 22.96 14.20
N LYS A 375 -4.91 22.36 15.31
CA LYS A 375 -4.77 23.02 16.61
C LYS A 375 -3.49 23.85 16.75
N LYS A 376 -2.53 23.67 15.84
CA LYS A 376 -1.31 24.48 15.76
C LYS A 376 -1.60 25.75 14.99
#